data_AF-A0A9W7DHI3-F1
#
_entry.id   AF-A0A9W7DHI3-F1
#
_cell.length_a   1.000
_cell.length_b   1.000
_cell.length_c   1.000
_cell.angle_alpha   90.00
_cell.angle_beta   90.00
_cell.angle_gamma   90.00
#
_symmetry.space_group_name_H-M   'P 1'
#
loop_
_entity.id
_entity.type
_entity.pdbx_description
1 polymer ?
#
loop_
_entity_poly.entity_id
_entity_poly.type
_entity_poly.pdbx_seq_one_letter_code
_entity_poly.pdbx_strand_id
1 'polypeptide(L)'
;MIQVTLRIQIKRDKVVILSKAALLYDSDILEFNDYSYKHQGHDYINSQGLSRKHIFDTVRASVERLGTYIDVLQIHRFDHETPMEETMEALHDVVKEGLTRYIGASTMKAYEFVQLQSVAERHGWTKFISMQNYFNLLYREEERERDE
;
A
#
# COMPACT_ATOMS: atom_id res chain seq x y z
N MET A 1 10.68 4.18 10.53
CA MET A 1 9.65 5.13 11.02
C MET A 1 9.04 4.78 12.39
N ILE A 2 9.41 3.67 13.05
CA ILE A 2 8.89 3.28 14.38
C ILE A 2 9.36 4.23 15.51
N GLN A 3 10.55 4.80 15.33
CA GLN A 3 11.24 5.55 16.38
C GLN A 3 10.76 6.99 16.59
N VAL A 4 9.91 7.50 15.70
CA VAL A 4 9.51 8.91 15.74
C VAL A 4 8.36 9.07 16.74
N THR A 5 7.24 8.34 16.60
CA THR A 5 6.05 8.61 17.41
C THR A 5 6.23 8.32 18.92
N LEU A 6 7.00 7.29 19.29
CA LEU A 6 7.22 6.93 20.70
C LEU A 6 8.16 7.90 21.45
N ARG A 7 9.06 8.60 20.74
CA ARG A 7 10.02 9.52 21.38
C ARG A 7 9.47 10.92 21.64
N ILE A 8 8.46 11.35 20.91
CA ILE A 8 7.94 12.74 20.97
C ILE A 8 6.54 12.85 21.60
N GLN A 9 5.96 11.77 22.13
CA GLN A 9 4.68 11.75 22.88
C GLN A 9 3.54 12.57 22.23
N ILE A 10 3.48 12.61 20.89
CA ILE A 10 2.40 13.29 20.19
C ILE A 10 1.13 12.44 20.34
N LYS A 11 0.03 13.06 20.76
CA LYS A 11 -1.25 12.37 20.88
C LYS A 11 -1.66 11.79 19.52
N ARG A 12 -2.14 10.53 19.51
CA ARG A 12 -2.45 9.79 18.27
C ARG A 12 -3.48 10.49 17.38
N ASP A 13 -4.42 11.24 17.97
CA ASP A 13 -5.45 12.01 17.26
C ASP A 13 -4.93 13.28 16.57
N LYS A 14 -3.65 13.64 16.80
CA LYS A 14 -2.99 14.81 16.20
C LYS A 14 -2.10 14.47 15.02
N VAL A 15 -1.99 13.19 14.65
CA VAL A 15 -1.14 12.74 13.56
C VAL A 15 -1.92 11.87 12.58
N VAL A 16 -1.55 11.98 11.31
CA VAL A 16 -1.99 11.06 10.25
C VAL A 16 -0.79 10.20 9.86
N ILE A 17 -0.91 8.90 10.08
CA ILE A 17 0.15 7.92 9.79
C ILE A 17 -0.18 7.23 8.47
N LEU A 18 0.74 7.35 7.53
CA LEU A 18 0.69 6.65 6.25
C LEU A 18 1.70 5.51 6.25
N SER A 19 1.31 4.39 5.67
CA SER A 19 2.21 3.26 5.36
C SER A 19 1.97 2.79 3.93
N LYS A 20 2.84 1.91 3.44
CA LYS A 20 2.73 1.32 2.11
C LYS A 20 2.87 -0.19 2.15
N ALA A 21 2.16 -0.88 1.26
CA ALA A 21 2.32 -2.30 0.98
C ALA A 21 2.58 -2.51 -0.52
N ALA A 22 3.48 -3.44 -0.85
CA ALA A 22 3.70 -4.09 -2.18
C ALA A 22 5.14 -4.61 -2.28
N LEU A 23 6.08 -3.94 -1.61
CA LEU A 23 7.50 -4.32 -1.63
C LEU A 23 7.75 -5.52 -0.71
N LEU A 24 8.95 -6.08 -0.88
CA LEU A 24 9.46 -7.20 -0.11
C LEU A 24 9.29 -6.94 1.40
N TYR A 25 8.57 -7.84 2.06
CA TYR A 25 8.48 -7.94 3.50
C TYR A 25 8.53 -9.41 3.90
N ASP A 26 9.55 -9.76 4.66
CA ASP A 26 9.76 -11.08 5.25
C ASP A 26 10.19 -10.88 6.71
N SER A 27 9.75 -11.73 7.63
CA SER A 27 10.13 -11.63 9.04
C SER A 27 11.63 -11.85 9.26
N ASP A 28 12.28 -12.60 8.36
CA ASP A 28 13.68 -12.96 8.46
C ASP A 28 14.60 -11.90 7.81
N ILE A 29 14.03 -10.97 7.04
CA ILE A 29 14.76 -9.84 6.45
C ILE A 29 14.76 -8.67 7.44
N LEU A 30 15.86 -8.56 8.19
CA LEU A 30 16.04 -7.57 9.26
C LEU A 30 16.52 -6.19 8.79
N GLU A 31 16.95 -6.02 7.52
CA GLU A 31 17.54 -4.77 7.04
C GLU A 31 16.87 -4.19 5.78
N PHE A 32 16.61 -2.88 5.84
CA PHE A 32 15.97 -2.05 4.80
C PHE A 32 16.83 -1.84 3.54
N ASN A 33 18.00 -2.47 3.46
CA ASN A 33 19.05 -2.14 2.49
C ASN A 33 19.13 -3.08 1.28
N ASP A 34 18.38 -4.18 1.25
CA ASP A 34 18.38 -5.06 0.07
C ASP A 34 17.38 -4.57 -0.98
N TYR A 35 17.72 -3.44 -1.61
CA TYR A 35 17.02 -2.86 -2.77
C TYR A 35 17.15 -3.70 -4.05
N SER A 36 17.65 -4.95 -3.96
CA SER A 36 17.61 -5.85 -5.11
C SER A 36 16.15 -6.25 -5.37
N TYR A 37 15.56 -5.55 -6.32
CA TYR A 37 14.18 -5.65 -6.82
C TYR A 37 13.77 -7.04 -7.37
N LYS A 38 14.57 -8.08 -7.11
CA LYS A 38 14.44 -9.43 -7.67
C LYS A 38 15.07 -10.45 -6.73
N HIS A 39 14.53 -10.61 -5.52
CA HIS A 39 14.76 -11.84 -4.77
C HIS A 39 13.94 -12.96 -5.44
N GLN A 40 14.46 -13.47 -6.56
CA GLN A 40 13.85 -14.56 -7.34
C GLN A 40 14.04 -15.94 -6.70
N GLY A 41 14.16 -15.98 -5.37
CA GLY A 41 14.13 -17.22 -4.60
C GLY A 41 12.69 -17.64 -4.37
N HIS A 42 12.43 -18.95 -4.42
CA HIS A 42 11.12 -19.53 -4.06
C HIS A 42 10.61 -19.04 -2.69
N ASP A 43 11.55 -18.71 -1.80
CA ASP A 43 11.28 -18.29 -0.42
C ASP A 43 10.55 -16.94 -0.34
N TYR A 44 10.69 -16.05 -1.33
CA TYR A 44 10.17 -14.67 -1.27
C TYR A 44 8.95 -14.41 -2.15
N ILE A 45 8.43 -15.44 -2.84
CA ILE A 45 7.28 -15.30 -3.74
C ILE A 45 6.07 -14.74 -3.00
N ASN A 46 5.86 -15.17 -1.75
CA ASN A 46 4.74 -14.74 -0.92
C ASN A 46 5.02 -13.49 -0.08
N SER A 47 6.22 -12.93 -0.22
CA SER A 47 6.74 -11.84 0.59
C SER A 47 6.73 -10.52 -0.19
N GLN A 48 6.03 -10.43 -1.33
CA GLN A 48 5.90 -9.22 -2.15
C GLN A 48 4.59 -9.20 -2.94
N GLY A 49 4.31 -8.09 -3.64
CA GLY A 49 3.12 -7.92 -4.50
C GLY A 49 1.88 -7.46 -3.74
N LEU A 50 0.70 -7.63 -4.33
CA LEU A 50 -0.57 -7.22 -3.75
C LEU A 50 -1.52 -8.40 -3.53
N SER A 51 -0.98 -9.62 -3.45
CA SER A 51 -1.76 -10.78 -3.03
C SER A 51 -2.40 -10.55 -1.65
N ARG A 52 -3.55 -11.18 -1.41
CA ARG A 52 -4.25 -11.09 -0.14
C ARG A 52 -3.33 -11.45 1.03
N LYS A 53 -2.57 -12.54 0.91
CA LYS A 53 -1.60 -12.96 1.93
C LYS A 53 -0.63 -11.83 2.27
N HIS A 54 0.03 -11.27 1.26
CA HIS A 54 1.06 -10.25 1.48
C HIS A 54 0.50 -8.96 2.07
N ILE A 55 -0.69 -8.53 1.63
CA ILE A 55 -1.38 -7.37 2.17
C ILE A 55 -1.64 -7.56 3.67
N PHE A 56 -2.24 -8.68 4.07
CA PHE A 56 -2.55 -8.95 5.47
C PHE A 56 -1.29 -9.02 6.34
N ASP A 57 -0.27 -9.76 5.89
CA ASP A 57 0.98 -9.94 6.63
C ASP A 57 1.71 -8.59 6.81
N THR A 58 1.85 -7.82 5.73
CA THR A 58 2.54 -6.52 5.76
C THR A 58 1.80 -5.48 6.60
N VAL A 59 0.47 -5.45 6.52
CA VAL A 59 -0.36 -4.49 7.27
C VAL A 59 -0.33 -4.83 8.77
N ARG A 60 -0.52 -6.10 9.15
CA ARG A 60 -0.46 -6.51 10.56
C ARG A 60 0.91 -6.25 11.15
N ALA A 61 1.97 -6.61 10.44
CA ALA A 61 3.33 -6.32 10.89
C ALA A 61 3.60 -4.82 11.00
N SER A 62 3.03 -3.99 10.11
CA SER A 62 3.15 -2.53 10.21
C SER A 62 2.41 -1.99 11.43
N VAL A 63 1.20 -2.45 11.70
CA VAL A 63 0.40 -2.06 12.87
C VAL A 63 1.09 -2.47 14.17
N GLU A 64 1.64 -3.68 14.23
CA GLU A 64 2.42 -4.17 15.37
C GLU A 64 3.64 -3.28 15.62
N ARG A 65 4.43 -3.02 14.57
CA ARG A 65 5.61 -2.15 14.64
C ARG A 65 5.27 -0.71 15.03
N LEU A 66 4.11 -0.19 14.62
CA LEU A 66 3.63 1.14 14.98
C LEU A 66 3.02 1.19 16.39
N GLY A 67 2.57 0.06 16.93
CA GLY A 67 1.75 -0.01 18.15
C GLY A 67 0.37 0.64 17.99
N THR A 68 -0.09 0.90 16.76
CA THR A 68 -1.36 1.58 16.46
C THR A 68 -1.79 1.34 15.01
N TYR A 69 -3.03 1.71 14.69
CA TYR A 69 -3.61 1.58 13.35
C TYR A 69 -3.01 2.60 12.35
N ILE A 70 -3.15 2.30 11.06
CA ILE A 70 -2.72 3.14 9.94
C ILE A 70 -3.89 4.05 9.52
N ASP A 71 -3.65 5.34 9.28
CA ASP A 71 -4.72 6.21 8.77
C ASP A 71 -4.96 5.98 7.28
N VAL A 72 -3.89 5.95 6.48
CA VAL A 72 -3.98 5.64 5.04
C VAL A 72 -2.93 4.61 4.63
N LEU A 73 -3.40 3.44 4.21
CA LEU A 73 -2.57 2.42 3.58
C LEU A 73 -2.48 2.69 2.08
N GLN A 74 -1.29 2.93 1.56
CA GLN A 74 -1.05 3.05 0.13
C GLN A 74 -0.63 1.70 -0.46
N ILE A 75 -1.21 1.28 -1.58
CA ILE A 75 -0.51 0.30 -2.43
C ILE A 75 0.65 1.00 -3.12
N HIS A 76 1.87 0.46 -2.99
CA HIS A 76 3.09 1.16 -3.40
C HIS A 76 3.27 1.16 -4.91
N ARG A 77 2.82 0.11 -5.59
CA ARG A 77 2.86 -0.06 -7.05
C ARG A 77 1.64 -0.85 -7.47
N PHE A 78 1.24 -0.71 -8.73
CA PHE A 78 0.33 -1.67 -9.35
C PHE A 78 1.00 -3.05 -9.42
N ASP A 79 0.23 -4.12 -9.17
CA ASP A 79 0.67 -5.50 -9.30
C ASP A 79 -0.08 -6.15 -10.48
N HIS A 80 0.66 -6.51 -11.52
CA HIS A 80 0.11 -7.13 -12.72
C HIS A 80 -0.13 -8.64 -12.56
N GLU A 81 0.43 -9.27 -11.51
CA GLU A 81 0.35 -10.70 -11.29
C GLU A 81 -0.83 -11.07 -10.38
N THR A 82 -1.29 -10.14 -9.53
CA THR A 82 -2.45 -10.34 -8.66
C THR A 82 -3.74 -9.81 -9.31
N PRO A 83 -4.83 -10.59 -9.34
CA PRO A 83 -6.13 -10.09 -9.79
C PRO A 83 -6.57 -8.84 -9.03
N MET A 84 -7.12 -7.85 -9.74
CA MET A 84 -7.60 -6.60 -9.16
C MET A 84 -8.66 -6.85 -8.07
N GLU A 85 -9.57 -7.79 -8.30
CA GLU A 85 -10.60 -8.20 -7.36
C GLU A 85 -10.00 -8.73 -6.05
N GLU A 86 -8.97 -9.57 -6.11
CA GLU A 86 -8.28 -10.07 -4.91
C GLU A 86 -7.64 -8.93 -4.13
N THR A 87 -6.91 -8.05 -4.83
CA THR A 87 -6.27 -6.88 -4.23
C THR A 87 -7.31 -6.00 -3.54
N MET A 88 -8.40 -5.65 -4.22
CA MET A 88 -9.42 -4.75 -3.68
C MET A 88 -10.22 -5.38 -2.54
N GLU A 89 -10.52 -6.68 -2.59
CA GLU A 89 -11.16 -7.39 -1.49
C GLU A 89 -10.26 -7.40 -0.24
N ALA A 90 -8.98 -7.70 -0.42
CA ALA A 90 -8.01 -7.71 0.68
C ALA A 90 -7.89 -6.32 1.33
N LEU A 91 -7.78 -5.27 0.51
CA LEU A 91 -7.75 -3.88 0.98
C LEU A 91 -9.04 -3.49 1.71
N HIS A 92 -10.20 -3.93 1.22
CA HIS A 92 -11.47 -3.69 1.89
C HIS A 92 -11.57 -4.41 3.24
N ASP A 93 -11.09 -5.65 3.33
CA ASP A 93 -11.15 -6.40 4.58
C ASP A 93 -10.19 -5.85 5.64
N VAL A 94 -9.00 -5.36 5.29
CA VAL A 94 -8.12 -4.71 6.29
C VAL A 94 -8.69 -3.38 6.79
N VAL A 95 -9.53 -2.70 5.98
CA VAL A 95 -10.33 -1.55 6.43
C VAL A 95 -11.40 -1.99 7.41
N LYS A 96 -12.15 -3.06 7.10
CA LYS A 96 -13.18 -3.61 7.99
C LYS A 96 -12.63 -4.14 9.31
N GLU A 97 -11.43 -4.73 9.30
CA GLU A 97 -10.73 -5.19 10.51
C GLU A 97 -10.22 -4.01 11.36
N GLY A 98 -10.22 -2.78 10.82
CA GLY A 98 -9.79 -1.57 11.51
C GLY A 98 -8.27 -1.42 11.59
N LEU A 99 -7.51 -2.22 10.85
CA LEU A 99 -6.06 -2.10 10.74
C LEU A 99 -5.64 -0.82 10.00
N THR A 100 -6.47 -0.40 9.05
CA THR A 100 -6.36 0.91 8.37
C THR A 100 -7.71 1.62 8.34
N ARG A 101 -7.72 2.96 8.36
CA ARG A 101 -8.96 3.75 8.21
C ARG A 101 -9.35 3.94 6.75
N TYR A 102 -8.36 4.22 5.91
CA TYR A 102 -8.54 4.49 4.49
C TYR A 102 -7.46 3.79 3.67
N ILE A 103 -7.69 3.72 2.36
CA ILE A 103 -6.75 3.20 1.39
C ILE A 103 -6.44 4.25 0.33
N GLY A 104 -5.22 4.21 -0.18
CA GLY A 104 -4.79 5.00 -1.34
C GLY A 104 -3.91 4.16 -2.26
N ALA A 105 -3.52 4.77 -3.39
CA ALA A 105 -2.62 4.17 -4.37
C ALA A 105 -1.36 5.01 -4.55
N SER A 106 -0.32 4.42 -5.13
CA SER A 106 0.90 5.10 -5.56
C SER A 106 1.39 4.49 -6.86
N THR A 107 1.78 5.35 -7.81
CA THR A 107 2.44 5.00 -9.08
C THR A 107 1.77 3.86 -9.84
N MET A 108 0.81 4.22 -10.68
CA MET A 108 0.15 3.36 -11.65
C MET A 108 -0.46 4.24 -12.73
N LYS A 109 -0.83 3.66 -13.87
CA LYS A 109 -1.48 4.42 -14.94
C LYS A 109 -2.89 4.83 -14.52
N ALA A 110 -3.44 5.92 -15.07
CA ALA A 110 -4.74 6.39 -14.59
C ALA A 110 -5.85 5.40 -14.95
N TYR A 111 -5.75 4.69 -16.08
CA TYR A 111 -6.71 3.63 -16.42
C TYR A 111 -6.66 2.46 -15.41
N GLU A 112 -5.50 2.12 -14.85
CA GLU A 112 -5.37 1.05 -13.85
C GLU A 112 -6.04 1.46 -12.55
N PHE A 113 -5.85 2.73 -12.16
CA PHE A 113 -6.54 3.29 -11.00
C PHE A 113 -8.06 3.32 -11.19
N VAL A 114 -8.54 3.72 -12.37
CA VAL A 114 -9.97 3.71 -12.70
C VAL A 114 -10.54 2.28 -12.66
N GLN A 115 -9.80 1.30 -13.18
CA GLN A 115 -10.22 -0.11 -13.14
C GLN A 115 -10.36 -0.61 -11.70
N LEU A 116 -9.37 -0.33 -10.83
CA LEU A 116 -9.48 -0.69 -9.42
C LEU A 116 -10.63 0.03 -8.69
N GLN A 117 -10.84 1.32 -8.98
CA GLN A 117 -11.98 2.07 -8.43
C GLN A 117 -13.33 1.49 -8.89
N SER A 118 -13.41 1.01 -10.14
CA SER A 118 -14.58 0.35 -10.72
C SER A 118 -14.82 -1.03 -10.10
N VAL A 119 -13.77 -1.81 -9.82
CA VAL A 119 -13.87 -3.06 -9.04
C VAL A 119 -14.48 -2.77 -7.67
N ALA A 120 -13.94 -1.79 -6.93
CA ALA A 120 -14.49 -1.47 -5.61
C ALA A 120 -15.96 -1.03 -5.68
N GLU A 121 -16.32 -0.21 -6.66
CA GLU A 121 -17.70 0.27 -6.83
C GLU A 121 -18.68 -0.87 -7.15
N ARG A 122 -18.32 -1.77 -8.07
CA ARG A 122 -19.17 -2.91 -8.46
C ARG A 122 -19.47 -3.86 -7.30
N HIS A 123 -18.53 -3.99 -6.36
CA HIS A 123 -18.65 -4.90 -5.20
C HIS A 123 -19.10 -4.20 -3.91
N GLY A 124 -19.28 -2.87 -3.92
CA GLY A 124 -19.57 -2.09 -2.71
C GLY A 124 -18.41 -2.07 -1.71
N TRP A 125 -17.18 -2.24 -2.19
CA TRP A 125 -15.96 -2.23 -1.39
C TRP A 125 -15.41 -0.82 -1.19
N THR A 126 -14.46 -0.70 -0.26
CA THR A 126 -13.79 0.58 0.04
C THR A 126 -13.05 1.10 -1.19
N LYS A 127 -13.33 2.35 -1.58
CA LYS A 127 -12.65 3.04 -2.69
C LYS A 127 -11.37 3.73 -2.20
N PHE A 128 -10.42 3.95 -3.12
CA PHE A 128 -9.24 4.76 -2.85
C PHE A 128 -9.61 6.23 -2.66
N ILE A 129 -9.01 6.87 -1.65
CA ILE A 129 -9.23 8.30 -1.34
C ILE A 129 -8.08 9.20 -1.82
N SER A 130 -6.96 8.62 -2.24
CA SER A 130 -5.76 9.36 -2.62
C SER A 130 -4.90 8.60 -3.60
N MET A 131 -4.12 9.35 -4.38
CA MET A 131 -3.01 8.85 -5.19
C MET A 131 -1.73 9.60 -4.81
N GLN A 132 -0.67 8.88 -4.43
CA GLN A 132 0.65 9.43 -4.15
C GLN A 132 1.54 9.29 -5.39
N ASN A 133 1.56 10.34 -6.20
CA ASN A 133 2.33 10.42 -7.43
C ASN A 133 3.70 11.07 -7.21
N TYR A 134 4.67 10.66 -8.04
CA TYR A 134 5.91 11.40 -8.19
C TYR A 134 5.64 12.54 -9.16
N PHE A 135 5.71 13.79 -8.69
CA PHE A 135 5.39 14.96 -9.50
C PHE A 135 6.36 16.11 -9.19
N ASN A 136 6.99 16.65 -10.22
CA ASN A 136 7.84 17.83 -10.16
C ASN A 136 7.99 18.46 -11.55
N LEU A 137 8.70 19.59 -11.65
CA LEU A 137 8.84 20.31 -12.92
C LEU A 137 9.43 19.46 -14.06
N LEU A 138 10.29 18.48 -13.73
CA LEU A 138 10.94 17.58 -14.68
C LEU A 138 10.19 16.27 -14.88
N TYR A 139 9.28 15.92 -13.97
CA TYR A 139 8.56 14.64 -13.99
C TYR A 139 7.05 14.89 -13.84
N ARG A 140 6.36 14.79 -14.98
CA ARG A 140 4.92 15.05 -15.13
C ARG A 140 4.22 13.88 -15.85
N GLU A 141 4.72 12.65 -15.65
CA GLU A 141 4.21 11.45 -16.34
C GLU A 141 2.68 11.28 -16.21
N GLU A 142 2.15 11.60 -15.04
CA GLU A 142 0.71 11.52 -14.71
C GLU A 142 -0.17 12.49 -15.52
N GLU A 143 0.42 13.46 -16.22
CA GLU A 143 -0.30 14.36 -17.11
C GLU A 143 -0.30 13.88 -18.56
N ARG A 144 0.52 12.88 -18.94
CA ARG A 144 0.61 12.40 -20.32
C ARG A 144 -0.73 11.93 -20.87
N GLU A 145 -1.54 11.26 -20.05
CA GLU A 145 -2.87 10.78 -20.44
C GLU A 145 -3.90 11.90 -20.66
N ARG A 146 -3.56 13.19 -20.40
CA ARG A 146 -4.44 14.33 -20.73
C ARG A 146 -4.26 14.84 -22.16
N ASP A 147 -3.09 14.59 -22.75
CA ASP A 147 -2.67 15.18 -24.03
C ASP A 147 -2.74 14.17 -25.20
N GLU A 148 -3.16 12.92 -24.93
CA GLU A 148 -3.48 11.87 -25.92
C GLU A 148 -4.99 11.79 -26.19
#